data_AF-A0A946EYT0-F1
#
_entry.id   AF-A0A946EYT0-F1
#
_cell.length_a   1.000
_cell.length_b   1.000
_cell.length_c   1.000
_cell.angle_alpha   90.00
_cell.angle_beta   90.00
_cell.angle_gamma   90.00
#
_symmetry.space_group_name_H-M   'P 1'
#
loop_
_entity.id
_entity.type
_entity.pdbx_description
1 polymer ?
#
loop_
_entity_poly.entity_id
_entity_poly.type
_entity_poly.pdbx_seq_one_letter_code
_entity_poly.pdbx_strand_id
1 'polypeptide(L)'
;MFVSPAASFAQAPENDLCIDAIDINEIFSTEIGEQLNVGPFSNVEATGESELAAGLVDDWFDPLEGETLPSVDQSVWFRFTGNGETYQITTYNGPGAAMYANDTQAALYSGIIRLQVEK
;
A
#
# COMPACT_ATOMS: atom_id res chain seq x y z
N MET A 1 -42.80 -12.91 1.26
CA MET A 1 -41.41 -13.09 0.79
C MET A 1 -40.68 -11.82 1.14
N PHE A 2 -39.98 -11.79 2.28
CA PHE A 2 -39.20 -10.64 2.69
C PHE A 2 -37.80 -10.80 2.07
N VAL A 3 -37.44 -9.89 1.17
CA VAL A 3 -36.07 -9.80 0.66
C VAL A 3 -35.30 -8.96 1.68
N SER A 4 -34.46 -9.62 2.47
CA SER A 4 -33.49 -8.91 3.32
C SER A 4 -32.44 -8.24 2.43
N PRO A 5 -32.07 -6.97 2.69
CA PRO A 5 -30.92 -6.37 2.03
C PRO A 5 -29.67 -7.13 2.48
N ALA A 6 -28.89 -7.62 1.51
CA ALA A 6 -27.56 -8.12 1.79
C ALA A 6 -26.76 -6.97 2.42
N ALA A 7 -26.22 -7.19 3.62
CA ALA A 7 -25.21 -6.31 4.17
C ALA A 7 -24.05 -6.29 3.17
N SER A 8 -23.76 -5.13 2.60
CA SER A 8 -22.51 -4.92 1.89
C SER A 8 -21.42 -4.99 2.96
N PHE A 9 -20.77 -6.15 3.07
CA PHE A 9 -19.52 -6.22 3.81
C PHE A 9 -18.56 -5.23 3.13
N ALA A 10 -17.90 -4.39 3.92
CA ALA A 10 -16.85 -3.54 3.39
C ALA A 10 -15.79 -4.48 2.78
N GLN A 11 -15.55 -4.34 1.49
CA GLN A 11 -14.61 -5.17 0.75
C GLN A 11 -13.23 -4.52 0.87
N ALA A 12 -12.20 -5.34 1.10
CA ALA A 12 -10.81 -4.90 1.02
C ALA A 12 -10.54 -4.17 -0.32
N PRO A 13 -9.63 -3.20 -0.35
CA PRO A 13 -9.31 -2.46 -1.58
C PRO A 13 -8.76 -3.40 -2.66
N GLU A 14 -8.80 -2.97 -3.92
CA GLU A 14 -8.35 -3.80 -5.04
C GLU A 14 -6.86 -4.17 -4.95
N ASN A 15 -6.05 -3.32 -4.32
CA ASN A 15 -4.63 -3.52 -4.12
C ASN A 15 -4.28 -3.98 -2.70
N ASP A 16 -5.17 -4.76 -2.10
CA ASP A 16 -4.97 -5.36 -0.79
C ASP A 16 -3.74 -6.28 -0.73
N LEU A 17 -3.57 -7.09 -1.78
CA LEU A 17 -2.49 -8.07 -1.88
C LEU A 17 -1.43 -7.61 -2.89
N CYS A 18 -0.18 -8.01 -2.65
CA CYS A 18 0.95 -7.71 -3.54
C CYS A 18 0.71 -8.18 -4.99
N ILE A 19 0.00 -9.30 -5.18
CA ILE A 19 -0.31 -9.85 -6.51
C ILE A 19 -1.25 -8.94 -7.31
N ASP A 20 -2.08 -8.16 -6.62
CA ASP A 20 -3.09 -7.26 -7.18
C ASP A 20 -2.63 -5.80 -7.16
N ALA A 21 -1.32 -5.56 -7.02
CA ALA A 21 -0.74 -4.21 -6.98
C ALA A 21 -1.18 -3.36 -8.19
N ILE A 22 -1.73 -2.18 -7.92
CA ILE A 22 -2.17 -1.23 -8.95
C ILE A 22 -0.95 -0.71 -9.70
N ASP A 23 -1.08 -0.71 -11.03
CA ASP A 23 -0.09 -0.12 -11.91
C ASP A 23 -0.20 1.40 -11.91
N ILE A 24 0.85 2.07 -11.45
CA ILE A 24 0.94 3.54 -11.39
C ILE A 24 1.96 4.10 -12.39
N ASN A 25 2.31 3.38 -13.47
CA ASN A 25 3.28 3.88 -14.47
C ASN A 25 2.87 5.24 -15.07
N GLU A 26 1.57 5.58 -15.07
CA GLU A 26 1.07 6.84 -15.62
C GLU A 26 1.59 8.11 -14.93
N ILE A 27 1.99 8.03 -13.65
CA ILE A 27 2.55 9.19 -12.92
C ILE A 27 4.06 9.33 -13.08
N PHE A 28 4.72 8.39 -13.75
CA PHE A 28 6.15 8.42 -14.03
C PHE A 28 6.39 9.00 -15.44
N SER A 29 6.25 10.31 -15.55
CA SER A 29 6.52 11.08 -16.77
C SER A 29 8.00 11.45 -16.90
N THR A 30 8.40 11.84 -18.12
CA THR A 30 9.71 12.46 -18.41
C THR A 30 9.65 13.99 -18.43
N GLU A 31 8.45 14.57 -18.27
CA GLU A 31 8.28 16.02 -18.22
C GLU A 31 8.74 16.59 -16.87
N ILE A 32 9.71 17.50 -16.91
CA ILE A 32 10.30 18.11 -15.73
C ILE A 32 9.41 19.24 -15.22
N GLY A 33 9.09 19.22 -13.93
CA GLY A 33 8.39 20.31 -13.23
C GLY A 33 6.88 20.19 -13.23
N GLU A 34 6.32 19.11 -13.78
CA GLU A 34 4.90 18.78 -13.62
C GLU A 34 4.72 17.75 -12.50
N GLN A 35 3.82 18.05 -11.55
CA GLN A 35 3.38 17.07 -10.57
C GLN A 35 2.19 16.30 -11.12
N LEU A 36 2.38 15.00 -11.36
CA LEU A 36 1.30 14.08 -11.70
C LEU A 36 0.77 13.40 -10.44
N ASN A 37 -0.53 13.12 -10.42
CA ASN A 37 -1.22 12.55 -9.28
C ASN A 37 -2.11 11.39 -9.73
N VAL A 38 -2.24 10.37 -8.88
CA VAL A 38 -3.14 9.23 -9.08
C VAL A 38 -3.86 8.93 -7.76
N GLY A 39 -5.11 8.47 -7.86
CA GLY A 39 -5.99 8.21 -6.71
C GLY A 39 -7.29 9.03 -6.75
N PRO A 40 -8.02 9.14 -5.63
CA PRO A 40 -7.62 8.72 -4.28
C PRO A 40 -7.63 7.20 -4.08
N PHE A 41 -6.79 6.74 -3.15
CA PHE A 41 -6.77 5.36 -2.66
C PHE A 41 -7.12 5.31 -1.18
N SER A 42 -7.60 4.16 -0.72
CA SER A 42 -7.96 3.90 0.66
C SER A 42 -7.40 2.55 1.08
N ASN A 43 -6.86 2.47 2.29
CA ASN A 43 -6.48 1.22 2.94
C ASN A 43 -7.51 0.73 3.97
N VAL A 44 -8.69 1.36 4.02
CA VAL A 44 -9.80 0.90 4.86
C VAL A 44 -10.15 -0.55 4.48
N GLU A 45 -10.23 -1.42 5.49
CA GLU A 45 -10.38 -2.88 5.35
C GLU A 45 -9.25 -3.61 4.61
N ALA A 46 -8.12 -2.96 4.33
CA ALA A 46 -6.96 -3.67 3.84
C ALA A 46 -6.41 -4.62 4.92
N THR A 47 -5.95 -5.77 4.46
CA THR A 47 -5.13 -6.73 5.18
C THR A 47 -3.77 -6.13 5.47
N GLY A 48 -3.12 -6.64 6.52
CA GLY A 48 -1.72 -6.34 6.84
C GLY A 48 -0.85 -7.57 6.58
N GLU A 49 0.32 -7.38 5.98
CA GLU A 49 1.25 -8.45 5.60
C GLU A 49 2.32 -8.64 6.69
N SER A 50 1.91 -9.27 7.79
CA SER A 50 2.74 -9.45 9.00
C SER A 50 4.08 -10.15 8.75
N GLU A 51 4.18 -10.96 7.70
CA GLU A 51 5.40 -11.66 7.30
C GLU A 51 6.50 -10.70 6.81
N LEU A 52 6.15 -9.47 6.43
CA LEU A 52 7.12 -8.44 6.04
C LEU A 52 7.77 -7.76 7.24
N ALA A 53 7.16 -7.83 8.43
CA ALA A 53 7.59 -7.08 9.61
C ALA A 53 9.07 -7.29 9.95
N ALA A 54 9.57 -8.53 9.84
CA ALA A 54 10.98 -8.84 10.12
C ALA A 54 11.96 -8.16 9.16
N GLY A 55 11.55 -7.92 7.91
CA GLY A 55 12.34 -7.22 6.91
C GLY A 55 12.25 -5.69 6.99
N LEU A 56 11.40 -5.15 7.86
CA LEU A 56 11.15 -3.72 8.01
C LEU A 56 11.74 -3.14 9.30
N VAL A 57 12.22 -3.98 10.22
CA VAL A 57 12.86 -3.55 11.47
C VAL A 57 13.99 -2.55 11.17
N ASP A 58 13.98 -1.42 11.88
CA ASP A 58 14.95 -0.31 11.75
C ASP A 58 14.90 0.47 10.42
N ASP A 59 14.03 0.11 9.47
CA ASP A 59 13.81 0.81 8.20
C ASP A 59 12.64 1.81 8.27
N TRP A 60 12.60 2.60 9.36
CA TRP A 60 11.51 3.53 9.73
C TRP A 60 10.22 2.85 10.17
N PHE A 61 10.22 1.53 10.36
CA PHE A 61 9.15 0.78 11.02
C PHE A 61 9.63 0.40 12.43
N ASP A 62 9.25 1.20 13.43
CA ASP A 62 9.63 0.97 14.82
C ASP A 62 8.64 0.02 15.52
N PRO A 63 9.12 -1.03 16.22
CA PRO A 63 8.29 -1.83 17.11
C PRO A 63 7.69 -0.99 18.24
N LEU A 64 6.47 -1.33 18.66
CA LEU A 64 5.87 -0.76 19.87
C LEU A 64 6.66 -1.18 21.12
N GLU A 65 6.50 -0.43 22.22
CA GLU A 65 7.17 -0.76 23.48
C GLU A 65 6.82 -2.18 23.95
N GLY A 66 7.84 -3.02 24.10
CA GLY A 66 7.68 -4.43 24.51
C GLY A 66 7.52 -5.41 23.35
N GLU A 67 7.48 -4.92 22.11
CA GLU A 67 7.49 -5.74 20.89
C GLU A 67 8.89 -5.82 20.28
N THR A 68 9.12 -6.86 19.48
CA THR A 68 10.40 -7.09 18.78
C THR A 68 10.32 -6.85 17.28
N LEU A 69 9.10 -6.73 16.74
CA LEU A 69 8.82 -6.52 15.33
C LEU A 69 7.83 -5.35 15.20
N PRO A 70 7.92 -4.53 14.14
CA PRO A 70 6.88 -3.56 13.84
C PRO A 70 5.57 -4.27 13.45
N SER A 71 4.45 -3.57 13.56
CA SER A 71 3.21 -4.00 12.93
C SER A 71 3.17 -3.55 11.47
N VAL A 72 2.59 -4.38 10.60
CA VAL A 72 2.28 -4.03 9.21
C VAL A 72 0.77 -4.12 9.10
N ASP A 73 0.10 -2.98 9.25
CA ASP A 73 -1.36 -2.91 9.31
C ASP A 73 -1.90 -2.21 8.07
N GLN A 74 -2.99 -2.74 7.50
CA GLN A 74 -3.73 -2.13 6.41
C GLN A 74 -2.82 -1.65 5.25
N SER A 75 -2.01 -2.57 4.73
CA SER A 75 -1.07 -2.29 3.65
C SER A 75 -1.76 -2.27 2.30
N VAL A 76 -1.32 -1.39 1.41
CA VAL A 76 -1.81 -1.31 0.02
C VAL A 76 -0.64 -1.31 -0.95
N TRP A 77 -0.81 -1.98 -2.09
CA TRP A 77 0.28 -2.28 -3.01
C TRP A 77 0.20 -1.49 -4.31
N PHE A 78 1.35 -1.00 -4.77
CA PHE A 78 1.48 -0.31 -6.04
C PHE A 78 2.70 -0.86 -6.78
N ARG A 79 2.63 -0.87 -8.12
CA ARG A 79 3.75 -1.26 -8.98
C ARG A 79 4.01 -0.21 -10.04
N PHE A 80 5.28 -0.07 -10.38
CA PHE A 80 5.74 0.75 -11.49
C PHE A 80 6.99 0.12 -12.12
N THR A 81 7.27 0.49 -13.36
CA THR A 81 8.50 0.11 -14.06
C THR A 81 9.47 1.28 -14.00
N GLY A 82 10.58 1.11 -13.31
CA GLY A 82 11.64 2.11 -13.30
C GLY A 82 12.20 2.34 -14.71
N ASN A 83 12.39 3.60 -15.07
CA ASN A 83 12.99 4.02 -16.35
C ASN A 83 14.43 4.55 -16.21
N GLY A 84 15.00 4.51 -14.99
CA GLY A 84 16.34 5.00 -14.68
C GLY A 84 16.39 6.44 -14.16
N GLU A 85 15.27 7.15 -14.14
CA GLU A 85 15.17 8.51 -13.60
C GLU A 85 14.96 8.53 -12.08
N THR A 86 15.22 9.68 -11.46
CA THR A 86 14.97 9.91 -10.03
C THR A 86 13.62 10.60 -9.83
N TYR A 87 12.78 10.00 -9.00
CA TYR A 87 11.45 10.51 -8.68
C TYR A 87 11.32 10.81 -7.19
N GLN A 88 10.59 11.89 -6.87
CA GLN A 88 10.08 12.13 -5.53
C GLN A 88 8.60 11.73 -5.50
N ILE A 89 8.27 10.74 -4.68
CA ILE A 89 6.90 10.30 -4.43
C ILE A 89 6.44 10.93 -3.12
N THR A 90 5.22 11.47 -3.10
CA THR A 90 4.63 12.06 -1.90
C THR A 90 3.20 11.58 -1.77
N THR A 91 2.86 11.03 -0.60
CA THR A 91 1.48 10.74 -0.23
C THR A 91 0.86 11.97 0.43
N TYR A 92 -0.37 12.30 0.08
CA TYR A 92 -1.11 13.39 0.71
C TYR A 92 -2.53 12.95 1.04
N ASN A 93 -3.12 13.61 2.04
CA ASN A 93 -4.50 13.32 2.43
C ASN A 93 -5.48 13.89 1.41
N GLY A 94 -6.34 13.01 0.89
CA GLY A 94 -7.54 13.44 0.16
C GLY A 94 -8.58 14.06 1.09
N PRO A 95 -9.54 14.85 0.58
CA PRO A 95 -10.65 15.36 1.37
C PRO A 95 -11.43 14.21 2.03
N GLY A 96 -11.53 14.24 3.36
CA GLY A 96 -12.21 13.19 4.14
C GLY A 96 -11.33 12.02 4.59
N ALA A 97 -10.02 12.04 4.26
CA ALA A 97 -9.07 11.08 4.82
C ALA A 97 -8.80 11.38 6.30
N ALA A 98 -8.81 10.33 7.13
CA ALA A 98 -8.34 10.38 8.49
C ALA A 98 -6.96 9.74 8.55
N MET A 99 -5.93 10.50 8.92
CA MET A 99 -4.64 9.95 9.32
C MET A 99 -4.79 9.43 10.74
N TYR A 100 -4.96 8.12 10.89
CA TYR A 100 -4.79 7.50 12.18
C TYR A 100 -3.27 7.24 12.36
N ALA A 101 -2.72 7.60 13.51
CA ALA A 101 -1.31 7.45 13.89
C ALA A 101 -0.25 8.38 13.23
N ASN A 102 -0.60 9.28 12.29
CA ASN A 102 0.37 10.24 11.67
C ASN A 102 1.57 9.58 10.96
N ASP A 103 1.52 8.28 10.70
CA ASP A 103 2.67 7.52 10.26
C ASP A 103 2.36 6.82 8.93
N THR A 104 2.54 7.55 7.83
CA THR A 104 2.53 6.93 6.51
C THR A 104 3.94 6.45 6.20
N GLN A 105 4.14 5.15 6.31
CA GLN A 105 5.40 4.50 5.98
C GLN A 105 5.29 3.82 4.62
N ALA A 106 6.38 3.79 3.86
CA ALA A 106 6.43 3.15 2.56
C ALA A 106 7.73 2.37 2.41
N ALA A 107 7.64 1.14 1.93
CA ALA A 107 8.79 0.30 1.62
C ALA A 107 8.82 0.01 0.12
N LEU A 108 10.01 0.10 -0.49
CA LEU A 108 10.21 -0.21 -1.90
C LEU A 108 10.83 -1.60 -2.05
N TYR A 109 10.04 -2.53 -2.59
CA TYR A 109 10.53 -3.86 -2.93
C TYR A 109 10.93 -3.90 -4.41
N SER A 110 12.13 -4.42 -4.69
CA SER A 110 12.56 -4.72 -6.07
C SER A 110 12.49 -6.23 -6.30
N GLY A 111 11.79 -6.70 -7.34
CA GLY A 111 11.75 -8.12 -7.67
C GLY A 111 10.55 -8.57 -8.53
N ILE A 112 10.65 -9.79 -9.06
CA ILE A 112 9.53 -10.54 -9.66
C ILE A 112 8.83 -11.28 -8.52
N ILE A 113 7.53 -11.01 -8.33
CA ILE A 113 6.65 -11.67 -7.36
C ILE A 113 6.86 -13.19 -7.45
N ARG A 114 7.35 -13.82 -6.38
CA ARG A 114 7.49 -15.28 -6.31
C ARG A 114 6.11 -15.91 -6.09
N LEU A 115 5.52 -16.44 -7.16
CA LEU A 115 4.44 -17.42 -7.10
C LEU A 115 4.89 -18.63 -6.25
N GLN A 116 4.29 -18.80 -5.07
CA GLN A 116 4.23 -20.09 -4.39
C GLN A 116 3.17 -20.92 -5.13
N VAL A 117 3.59 -21.95 -5.87
CA VAL A 117 2.67 -23.01 -6.31
C VAL A 117 2.54 -23.97 -5.14
N GLU A 118 1.42 -23.93 -4.44
CA GLU A 118 1.04 -25.01 -3.53
C GLU A 118 0.67 -26.26 -4.34
N LYS A 119 1.04 -27.43 -3.80
CA LYS A 119 0.62 -28.74 -4.30
C LYS A 119 -0.56 -29.24 -3.49
#